data_AF-A0A8X6RGL9-F1
#
_entry.id   AF-A0A8X6RGL9-F1
#
_cell.length_a   1.000
_cell.length_b   1.000
_cell.length_c   1.000
_cell.angle_alpha   90.00
_cell.angle_beta   90.00
_cell.angle_gamma   90.00
#
_symmetry.space_group_name_H-M   'P 1'
#
loop_
_entity.id
_entity.type
_entity.pdbx_description
1 polymer ?
#
loop_
_entity_poly.entity_id
_entity_poly.type
_entity_poly.pdbx_seq_one_letter_code
_entity_poly.pdbx_strand_id
1 'polypeptide(L)'
;MKSAIYATLYHCSSTNAKPKHNKCPNGKISWCFFKRALANEESPENHSVMKTKLTEEVVAKFIPVYQRLASNEILSRCTSGKNQNANESLQVLSGVTAQKKVSNQRKDWKYLL
;
A
#
# COMPACT_ATOMS: atom_id res chain seq x y z
N MET A 1 -4.81 -6.09 5.02
CA MET A 1 -3.67 -6.12 4.08
C MET A 1 -4.07 -6.50 2.65
N LYS A 2 -4.77 -7.61 2.41
CA LYS A 2 -5.21 -8.03 1.04
C LYS A 2 -5.92 -6.92 0.24
N SER A 3 -6.93 -6.27 0.83
CA SER A 3 -7.67 -5.20 0.13
C SER A 3 -6.76 -4.06 -0.28
N ALA A 4 -5.83 -3.65 0.59
CA ALA A 4 -4.86 -2.59 0.31
C ALA A 4 -3.89 -2.96 -0.83
N ILE A 5 -3.50 -4.23 -0.94
CA ILE A 5 -2.68 -4.72 -2.06
C ILE A 5 -3.44 -4.55 -3.37
N TYR A 6 -4.69 -5.02 -3.44
CA TYR A 6 -5.49 -4.85 -4.66
C TYR A 6 -5.89 -3.39 -4.95
N ALA A 7 -5.90 -2.52 -3.93
CA ALA A 7 -6.25 -1.12 -4.08
C ALA A 7 -5.35 -0.42 -5.10
N THR A 8 -4.05 -0.71 -5.13
CA THR A 8 -3.12 -0.06 -6.07
C THR A 8 -3.37 -0.50 -7.51
N LEU A 9 -3.55 -1.80 -7.77
CA LEU A 9 -3.85 -2.31 -9.11
C LEU A 9 -5.17 -1.76 -9.67
N TYR A 10 -6.21 -1.76 -8.85
CA TYR A 10 -7.52 -1.25 -9.26
C TYR A 10 -7.54 0.26 -9.38
N HIS A 11 -6.85 0.98 -8.49
CA HIS A 11 -6.65 2.41 -8.61
C HIS A 11 -6.03 2.75 -9.96
N CYS A 12 -4.89 2.13 -10.33
CA CYS A 12 -4.20 2.39 -11.59
C CYS A 12 -4.98 1.99 -12.85
N SER A 13 -6.01 1.14 -12.74
CA SER A 13 -6.88 0.74 -13.87
C SER A 13 -8.26 1.39 -13.83
N SER A 14 -8.43 2.38 -12.95
CA SER A 14 -9.66 3.14 -12.79
C SER A 14 -9.79 4.19 -13.89
N THR A 15 -11.01 4.41 -14.37
CA THR A 15 -11.34 5.46 -15.34
C THR A 15 -12.58 6.23 -14.90
N ASN A 16 -12.87 7.36 -15.52
CA ASN A 16 -14.11 8.11 -15.21
C ASN A 16 -15.37 7.28 -15.50
N ALA A 17 -15.35 6.47 -16.58
CA ALA A 17 -16.47 5.61 -16.95
C ALA A 17 -16.59 4.36 -16.06
N LYS A 18 -15.46 3.82 -15.58
CA LYS A 18 -15.41 2.65 -14.69
C LYS A 18 -14.54 2.98 -13.47
N PRO A 19 -15.06 3.72 -12.47
CA PRO A 19 -14.30 4.06 -11.29
C PRO A 19 -14.09 2.83 -10.39
N LYS A 20 -12.84 2.54 -10.03
CA LYS A 20 -12.42 1.33 -9.28
C LYS A 20 -11.72 1.69 -7.96
N HIS A 21 -12.29 2.64 -7.22
CA HIS A 21 -11.71 3.14 -5.96
C HIS A 21 -12.24 2.44 -4.70
N ASN A 22 -13.08 1.42 -4.82
CA ASN A 22 -13.73 0.74 -3.70
C ASN A 22 -12.77 0.15 -2.66
N LYS A 23 -11.57 -0.28 -3.06
CA LYS A 23 -10.55 -0.83 -2.17
C LYS A 23 -9.55 0.21 -1.63
N CYS A 24 -9.58 1.44 -2.15
CA CYS A 24 -8.73 2.52 -1.66
C CYS A 24 -9.11 2.91 -0.23
N PRO A 25 -8.16 3.39 0.59
CA PRO A 25 -8.48 3.87 1.94
C PRO A 25 -9.45 5.05 1.87
N ASN A 26 -10.38 5.11 2.83
CA ASN A 26 -11.30 6.25 2.96
C ASN A 26 -10.66 7.38 3.79
N GLY A 27 -11.30 8.54 3.78
CA GLY A 27 -10.94 9.67 4.65
C GLY A 27 -10.14 10.77 3.95
N LYS A 28 -10.07 11.92 4.63
CA LYS A 28 -9.45 13.16 4.11
C LYS A 28 -7.95 13.04 3.86
N ILE A 29 -7.29 12.11 4.56
CA ILE A 29 -5.86 11.81 4.40
C ILE A 29 -5.59 10.66 3.42
N SER A 30 -6.61 10.19 2.69
CA SER A 30 -6.43 9.15 1.70
C SER A 30 -5.44 9.59 0.61
N TRP A 31 -4.56 8.67 0.23
CA TRP A 31 -3.70 8.85 -0.95
C TRP A 31 -4.51 8.77 -2.26
N CYS A 32 -5.72 8.20 -2.22
CA CYS A 32 -6.61 8.15 -3.37
C CYS A 32 -7.39 9.46 -3.49
N PHE A 33 -7.13 10.21 -4.56
CA PHE A 33 -7.79 11.50 -4.83
C PHE A 33 -9.32 11.38 -4.80
N PHE A 34 -9.87 10.30 -5.34
CA PHE A 34 -11.31 10.08 -5.41
C PHE A 34 -11.92 9.90 -4.03
N LYS A 35 -11.31 9.06 -3.19
CA LYS A 35 -11.77 8.84 -1.81
C LYS A 35 -11.60 10.07 -0.93
N ARG A 36 -10.54 10.83 -1.16
CA ARG A 36 -10.29 12.09 -0.47
C ARG A 36 -11.33 13.15 -0.81
N ALA A 37 -11.64 13.35 -2.09
CA ALA A 37 -12.68 14.28 -2.52
C ALA A 37 -14.04 13.94 -1.91
N LEU A 38 -14.44 12.66 -1.95
CA LEU A 38 -15.67 12.20 -1.30
C LEU A 38 -15.69 12.48 0.21
N ALA A 39 -14.56 12.33 0.91
CA ALA A 39 -14.47 12.60 2.33
C ALA A 39 -14.45 14.10 2.68
N ASN A 40 -14.17 14.97 1.70
CA ASN A 40 -14.25 16.42 1.80
C ASN A 40 -15.58 16.98 1.28
N GLU A 41 -16.52 16.13 0.85
CA GLU A 41 -17.78 16.53 0.21
C GLU A 41 -17.57 17.32 -1.10
N GLU A 42 -16.47 17.04 -1.79
CA GLU A 42 -16.08 17.64 -3.07
C GLU A 42 -16.32 16.68 -4.24
N SER A 43 -16.48 17.22 -5.44
CA SER A 43 -16.50 16.41 -6.66
C SER A 43 -15.10 15.84 -6.94
N PRO A 44 -14.94 14.52 -7.14
CA PRO A 44 -13.67 13.93 -7.53
C PRO A 44 -13.13 14.51 -8.84
N GLU A 45 -11.82 14.72 -8.90
CA GLU A 45 -11.13 15.14 -10.12
C GLU A 45 -11.22 14.10 -11.25
N ASN A 46 -10.90 14.51 -12.46
CA ASN A 46 -10.85 13.60 -13.59
C ASN A 46 -9.66 12.63 -13.47
N HIS A 47 -9.83 11.37 -13.85
CA HIS A 47 -8.76 10.36 -13.87
C HIS A 47 -7.56 10.72 -14.77
N SER A 48 -7.66 11.80 -15.56
CA SER A 48 -6.52 12.42 -16.23
C SER A 48 -5.36 12.77 -15.30
N VAL A 49 -5.62 13.09 -14.02
CA VAL A 49 -4.58 13.41 -13.02
C VAL A 49 -3.74 12.21 -12.57
N MET A 50 -4.19 10.99 -12.87
CA MET A 50 -3.45 9.79 -12.50
C MET A 50 -2.19 9.65 -13.35
N LYS A 51 -1.04 9.50 -12.68
CA LYS A 51 0.26 9.31 -13.32
C LYS A 51 0.36 7.99 -14.07
N THR A 52 -0.21 6.93 -13.53
CA THR A 52 -0.12 5.58 -14.10
C THR A 52 -1.52 5.09 -14.44
N LYS A 53 -1.71 4.71 -15.70
CA LYS A 53 -2.95 4.16 -16.23
C LYS A 53 -2.66 2.80 -16.83
N LEU A 54 -3.34 1.77 -16.34
CA LEU A 54 -3.19 0.40 -16.80
C LEU A 54 -4.42 0.01 -17.63
N THR A 55 -4.18 -0.60 -18.78
CA THR A 55 -5.24 -1.21 -19.59
C THR A 55 -5.75 -2.50 -18.95
N GLU A 56 -6.96 -2.92 -19.29
CA GLU A 56 -7.55 -4.16 -18.74
C GLU A 56 -6.70 -5.40 -19.09
N GLU A 57 -6.08 -5.44 -20.27
CA GLU A 57 -5.17 -6.53 -20.67
C GLU A 57 -3.93 -6.60 -19.76
N VAL A 58 -3.31 -5.46 -19.46
CA VAL A 58 -2.14 -5.39 -18.58
C VAL A 58 -2.52 -5.79 -17.15
N VAL A 59 -3.69 -5.33 -16.67
CA VAL A 59 -4.22 -5.73 -15.36
C VAL A 59 -4.38 -7.23 -15.28
N ALA A 60 -4.96 -7.87 -16.31
CA ALA A 60 -5.15 -9.32 -16.34
C ALA A 60 -3.83 -10.08 -16.16
N LYS A 61 -2.73 -9.59 -16.76
CA LYS A 61 -1.38 -10.16 -16.59
C LYS A 61 -0.83 -9.96 -15.17
N PHE A 62 -1.21 -8.89 -14.48
CA PHE A 62 -0.79 -8.62 -13.10
C PHE A 62 -1.61 -9.33 -12.03
N ILE A 63 -2.85 -9.76 -12.34
CA ILE A 63 -3.74 -10.40 -11.35
C ILE A 63 -3.06 -11.60 -10.64
N PRO A 64 -2.38 -12.54 -11.32
CA PRO A 64 -1.71 -13.65 -10.65
C PRO A 64 -0.62 -13.21 -9.67
N VAL A 65 0.11 -12.14 -10.00
CA VAL A 65 1.14 -11.56 -9.12
C VAL A 65 0.49 -10.98 -7.87
N TYR A 66 -0.59 -10.20 -8.04
CA TYR A 66 -1.33 -9.61 -6.91
C TYR A 66 -2.02 -10.67 -6.05
N GLN A 67 -2.50 -11.76 -6.63
CA GLN A 67 -3.03 -12.92 -5.90
C GLN A 67 -1.96 -13.56 -5.01
N ARG A 68 -0.76 -13.78 -5.55
CA ARG A 68 0.37 -14.31 -4.76
C ARG A 68 0.79 -13.35 -3.66
N LEU A 69 0.85 -12.05 -3.93
CA LEU A 69 1.16 -11.04 -2.91
C LEU A 69 0.09 -10.98 -1.81
N ALA A 70 -1.17 -11.21 -2.16
CA ALA A 70 -2.29 -11.26 -1.22
C ALA A 70 -2.48 -12.64 -0.55
N SER A 71 -1.54 -13.58 -0.71
CA SER A 71 -1.63 -14.90 -0.07
C SER A 71 -1.43 -14.81 1.45
N ASN A 72 -2.12 -15.66 2.22
CA ASN A 72 -1.94 -15.67 3.68
C ASN A 72 -0.50 -15.98 4.09
N GLU A 73 0.18 -16.83 3.31
CA GLU A 73 1.58 -17.18 3.53
C GLU A 73 2.48 -15.94 3.53
N ILE A 74 2.42 -15.12 2.47
CA ILE A 74 3.22 -13.89 2.36
C ILE A 74 2.81 -12.89 3.44
N LEU A 75 1.49 -12.68 3.62
CA LEU A 75 1.01 -11.67 4.56
C LEU A 75 1.33 -12.00 6.01
N SER A 76 1.30 -13.28 6.40
CA SER A 76 1.64 -13.72 7.77
C SER A 76 3.10 -13.39 8.13
N ARG A 77 4.00 -13.45 7.14
CA ARG A 77 5.41 -13.05 7.30
C ARG A 77 5.54 -11.54 7.42
N CYS A 78 4.77 -10.77 6.65
CA CYS A 78 4.76 -9.31 6.71
C CYS A 78 4.16 -8.77 8.03
N THR A 79 3.17 -9.44 8.61
CA THR A 79 2.55 -9.02 9.88
C THR A 79 3.40 -9.34 11.10
N SER A 80 4.33 -10.28 10.99
CA SER A 80 5.16 -10.73 12.13
C SER A 80 6.28 -9.75 12.49
N GLY A 81 6.39 -8.59 11.82
CA GLY A 81 7.34 -7.52 12.16
C GLY A 81 8.82 -7.89 12.01
N LYS A 82 9.13 -9.10 11.54
CA LYS A 82 10.48 -9.52 11.21
C LYS A 82 10.86 -8.84 9.91
N ASN A 83 11.77 -7.88 9.98
CA ASN A 83 12.36 -7.25 8.80
C ASN A 83 12.81 -8.35 7.82
N GLN A 84 12.32 -8.29 6.59
CA GLN A 84 12.65 -9.28 5.56
C GLN A 84 14.07 -9.11 5.01
N ASN A 85 14.92 -8.36 5.70
CA ASN A 85 16.23 -8.04 5.20
C ASN A 85 17.33 -8.14 6.26
N ALA A 86 17.95 -9.31 6.34
CA ALA A 86 19.24 -9.44 7.01
C ALA A 86 20.38 -8.80 6.16
N ASN A 87 20.18 -8.62 4.86
CA ASN A 87 21.18 -8.16 3.90
C ASN A 87 21.27 -6.62 3.72
N GLU A 88 20.26 -5.84 4.12
CA GLU A 88 20.33 -4.36 4.22
C GLU A 88 21.13 -3.92 5.45
N SER A 89 21.44 -4.84 6.36
CA SER A 89 22.32 -4.54 7.50
C SER A 89 23.82 -4.64 7.15
N LEU A 90 24.18 -5.26 6.03
CA LEU A 90 25.58 -5.43 5.61
C LEU A 90 26.10 -4.31 4.70
N GLN A 91 25.23 -3.50 4.09
CA GLN A 91 25.67 -2.35 3.27
C GLN A 91 25.87 -1.05 4.07
N VAL A 92 25.54 -1.04 5.36
CA VAL A 92 25.89 0.06 6.29
C VAL A 92 27.13 -0.28 7.13
N LEU A 93 27.74 -1.46 6.94
CA LEU A 93 28.93 -1.90 7.69
C LEU A 93 30.28 -1.55 7.03
N SER A 94 30.29 -0.57 6.13
CA SER A 94 31.50 0.20 5.79
C SER A 94 31.42 1.60 6.41
N GLY A 95 31.23 1.69 7.73
CA GLY A 95 31.28 2.99 8.41
C GLY A 95 30.62 3.03 9.78
N VAL A 96 31.42 2.70 10.80
CA VAL A 96 31.29 3.16 12.20
C VAL A 96 30.34 2.36 13.10
N THR A 97 30.98 1.58 13.97
CA THR A 97 30.55 1.06 15.26
C THR A 97 29.78 2.08 16.11
N ALA A 98 28.56 1.73 16.56
CA ALA A 98 28.05 2.15 17.85
C ALA A 98 26.87 1.26 18.29
N GLN A 99 27.12 0.38 19.25
CA GLN A 99 26.08 -0.34 19.98
C GLN A 99 25.16 0.68 20.67
N LYS A 100 23.85 0.66 20.40
CA LYS A 100 22.85 1.25 21.30
C LYS A 100 21.80 0.20 21.66
N LYS A 101 21.79 -0.14 22.95
CA LYS A 101 20.84 -1.03 23.61
C LYS A 101 19.40 -0.62 23.26
N VAL A 102 18.62 -1.59 22.79
CA VAL A 102 17.18 -1.44 22.58
C VAL A 102 16.50 -1.27 23.94
N SER A 103 16.06 -0.05 24.26
CA SER A 103 15.03 0.17 25.28
C SER A 103 13.67 -0.03 24.62
N ASN A 104 13.05 -1.17 24.92
CA ASN A 104 11.71 -1.53 24.48
C ASN A 104 10.68 -0.57 25.12
N GLN A 105 10.21 0.41 24.36
CA GLN A 105 9.03 1.20 24.71
C GLN A 105 7.90 0.72 23.79
N ARG A 106 7.06 -0.20 24.31
CA ARG A 106 5.80 -0.58 23.67
C ARG A 106 4.95 0.68 23.52
N LYS A 107 4.63 1.06 22.29
CA LYS A 107 3.50 1.96 22.03
C LYS A 107 2.35 1.12 21.50
N ASP A 108 1.32 1.02 22.34
CA ASP A 108 0.05 0.38 22.05
C ASP A 108 -0.56 0.98 20.77
N TRP A 109 -0.77 0.14 19.76
CA TRP A 109 -1.52 0.49 18.54
C TRP A 109 -3.02 0.30 18.75
N LYS A 110 -3.57 0.88 19.80
CA LYS A 110 -5.00 1.19 19.83
C LYS A 110 -5.18 2.44 18.96
N TYR A 111 -6.30 2.54 18.25
CA TYR A 111 -6.67 3.64 17.35
C TYR A 111 -6.12 3.56 15.92
N LEU A 112 -6.65 2.60 15.15
CA LEU A 112 -6.95 2.78 13.72
C LEU A 112 -8.22 1.98 13.42
N LEU A 113 -9.36 2.56 13.79
CA LEU A 113 -10.70 2.23 13.29
C LEU A 113 -11.14 3.39 12.38
#